data_AF-A0A377GGV7-F1
#
_entry.id   AF-A0A377GGV7-F1
#
_cell.length_a   1.000
_cell.length_b   1.000
_cell.length_c   1.000
_cell.angle_alpha   90.00
_cell.angle_beta   90.00
_cell.angle_gamma   90.00
#
_symmetry.space_group_name_H-M   'P 1'
#
loop_
_entity.id
_entity.type
_entity.pdbx_description
1 polymer ?
#
loop_
_entity_poly.entity_id
_entity_poly.type
_entity_poly.pdbx_seq_one_letter_code
_entity_poly.pdbx_strand_id
1 'polypeptide(L)'
;MNIKEKIGQRIMSERKAKGLTRKALAELTGELKISRINNYERGDRTPGPTEIKLLADVLEVSASYLMCLTDNREGKMTKSLGMGALIPVLDYKQATAPDNCIQKIKEDVDTKVEFVPVSSVLSDSISKNAFALRIQDESMIPEFRINDVLIVDPDTSPKPGDFVVALIEGEQEVIIRKYKQLSASKEARQFELIALNEDWANIRVGFNELQAQIVGCGVSIIRGLRN
;
A
#
# COMPACT_ATOMS: atom_id res chain seq x y z
N MET A 1 32.75 -14.48 18.85
CA MET A 1 32.81 -13.95 17.48
C MET A 1 32.54 -12.46 17.51
N ASN A 2 33.51 -11.64 17.11
CA ASN A 2 33.44 -10.19 17.09
C ASN A 2 32.54 -9.69 15.94
N ILE A 3 32.04 -8.45 16.01
CA ILE A 3 31.21 -7.82 14.99
C ILE A 3 31.89 -7.82 13.61
N LYS A 4 33.22 -7.62 13.57
CA LYS A 4 33.99 -7.66 12.32
C LYS A 4 33.95 -9.04 11.65
N GLU A 5 34.06 -10.10 12.45
CA GLU A 5 33.97 -11.48 11.98
C GLU A 5 32.54 -11.81 11.52
N LYS A 6 31.51 -11.30 12.21
CA LYS A 6 30.10 -11.44 11.79
C LYS A 6 29.83 -10.80 10.43
N ILE A 7 30.32 -9.58 10.21
CA ILE A 7 30.20 -8.87 8.93
C ILE A 7 30.91 -9.66 7.83
N GLY A 8 32.14 -10.11 8.09
CA GLY A 8 32.91 -10.93 7.16
C GLY A 8 32.20 -12.23 6.78
N GLN A 9 31.60 -12.91 7.77
CA GLN A 9 30.83 -14.13 7.52
C GLN A 9 29.56 -13.88 6.70
N ARG A 10 28.83 -12.77 6.92
CA ARG A 10 27.67 -12.42 6.10
C ARG A 10 28.05 -12.19 4.65
N ILE A 11 29.10 -11.40 4.40
CA ILE A 11 29.63 -11.17 3.05
C ILE A 11 30.03 -12.50 2.39
N MET A 12 30.76 -13.36 3.12
CA MET A 12 31.16 -14.66 2.61
C MET A 12 29.94 -15.55 2.29
N SER A 13 28.94 -15.57 3.17
CA SER A 13 27.75 -16.41 3.01
C SER A 13 26.92 -15.98 1.81
N GLU A 14 26.65 -14.68 1.67
CA GLU A 14 25.88 -14.16 0.53
C GLU A 14 26.62 -14.36 -0.79
N ARG A 15 27.94 -14.15 -0.80
CA ARG A 15 28.76 -14.43 -1.98
C ARG A 15 28.66 -15.90 -2.39
N LYS A 16 28.78 -16.83 -1.43
CA LYS A 16 28.67 -18.27 -1.70
C LYS A 16 27.25 -18.66 -2.13
N ALA A 17 26.22 -18.05 -1.55
CA ALA A 17 24.83 -18.30 -1.93
C ALA A 17 24.57 -17.90 -3.40
N LYS A 18 25.20 -16.83 -3.89
CA LYS A 18 25.19 -16.46 -5.32
C LYS A 18 26.15 -17.27 -6.20
N GLY A 19 26.86 -18.26 -5.66
CA GLY A 19 27.84 -19.07 -6.41
C GLY A 19 29.08 -18.29 -6.87
N LEU A 20 29.34 -17.10 -6.32
CA LEU A 20 30.43 -16.24 -6.78
C LEU A 20 31.76 -16.63 -6.12
N THR A 21 32.84 -16.61 -6.89
CA THR A 21 34.20 -16.63 -6.33
C THR A 21 34.59 -15.24 -5.84
N ARG A 22 35.62 -15.12 -4.98
CA ARG A 22 36.13 -13.79 -4.57
C ARG A 22 36.62 -12.97 -5.76
N LYS A 23 37.17 -13.64 -6.77
CA LYS A 23 37.59 -13.02 -8.03
C LYS A 23 36.40 -12.48 -8.80
N ALA A 24 35.36 -13.28 -8.99
CA ALA A 24 34.15 -12.86 -9.67
C ALA A 24 33.46 -11.69 -8.93
N LEU A 25 33.41 -11.73 -7.59
CA LEU A 25 32.85 -10.62 -6.81
C LEU A 25 33.66 -9.33 -6.98
N ALA A 26 35.00 -9.40 -6.98
CA ALA A 26 35.86 -8.25 -7.24
C ALA A 26 35.61 -7.64 -8.62
N GLU A 27 35.54 -8.48 -9.65
CA GLU A 27 35.26 -8.06 -11.04
C GLU A 27 33.89 -7.40 -11.17
N LEU A 28 32.84 -7.98 -10.56
CA LEU A 28 31.48 -7.43 -10.59
C LEU A 28 31.36 -6.09 -9.83
N THR A 29 32.12 -5.90 -8.76
CA THR A 29 32.12 -4.62 -8.03
C THR A 29 32.90 -3.51 -8.76
N GLY A 30 33.74 -3.85 -9.75
CA GLY A 30 34.56 -2.93 -10.55
C GLY A 30 35.71 -2.24 -9.80
N GLU A 31 35.54 -1.93 -8.52
CA GLU A 31 36.49 -1.13 -7.73
C GLU A 31 37.23 -1.93 -6.65
N LEU A 32 36.66 -3.04 -6.17
CA LEU A 32 37.25 -3.79 -5.07
C LEU A 32 38.25 -4.82 -5.56
N LYS A 33 39.47 -4.78 -5.01
CA LYS A 33 40.47 -5.82 -5.23
C LYS A 33 40.11 -7.10 -4.47
N ILE A 34 40.48 -8.25 -5.03
CA ILE A 34 40.28 -9.60 -4.45
C ILE A 34 40.83 -9.67 -3.01
N SER A 35 41.99 -9.06 -2.75
CA SER A 35 42.61 -9.02 -1.43
C SER A 35 41.78 -8.28 -0.39
N ARG A 36 41.08 -7.21 -0.78
CA ARG A 36 40.17 -6.45 0.09
C ARG A 36 39.00 -7.34 0.53
N ILE A 37 38.37 -8.04 -0.42
CA ILE A 37 37.27 -8.97 -0.14
C ILE A 37 37.73 -10.08 0.80
N ASN A 38 38.91 -10.64 0.57
CA ASN A 38 39.47 -11.67 1.46
C ASN A 38 39.69 -11.17 2.90
N ASN A 39 40.22 -9.95 3.06
CA ASN A 39 40.43 -9.33 4.37
C ASN A 39 39.10 -9.02 5.07
N TYR A 40 38.05 -8.65 4.32
CA TYR A 40 36.71 -8.46 4.86
C TYR A 40 36.11 -9.78 5.35
N GLU A 41 36.14 -10.83 4.52
CA GLU A 41 35.57 -12.14 4.89
C GLU A 41 36.25 -12.79 6.09
N ARG A 42 37.55 -12.54 6.27
CA ARG A 42 38.32 -13.00 7.43
C ARG A 42 38.09 -12.17 8.69
N GLY A 43 37.44 -11.01 8.58
CA GLY A 43 37.25 -10.08 9.70
C GLY A 43 38.49 -9.24 10.04
N ASP A 44 39.55 -9.30 9.24
CA ASP A 44 40.78 -8.51 9.44
C ASP A 44 40.51 -7.01 9.25
N ARG A 45 39.54 -6.67 8.38
CA ARG A 45 39.10 -5.29 8.12
C ARG A 45 37.58 -5.24 7.96
N THR A 46 37.00 -4.08 8.26
CA THR A 46 35.59 -3.80 7.99
C THR A 46 35.48 -2.93 6.73
N PRO A 47 34.55 -3.22 5.80
CA PRO A 47 34.28 -2.34 4.67
C PRO A 47 33.78 -0.97 5.15
N GLY A 48 34.19 0.09 4.45
CA GLY A 48 33.64 1.43 4.67
C GLY A 48 32.28 1.61 3.98
N PRO A 49 31.67 2.81 4.10
CA PRO A 49 30.35 3.10 3.53
C PRO A 49 30.27 2.89 2.00
N THR A 50 31.32 3.24 1.27
CA THR A 50 31.37 3.04 -0.19
C THR A 50 31.53 1.57 -0.53
N GLU A 51 32.48 0.87 0.12
CA GLU A 51 32.74 -0.53 -0.18
C GLU A 51 31.56 -1.45 0.18
N ILE A 52 30.86 -1.17 1.28
CA ILE A 52 29.69 -1.96 1.66
C ILE A 52 28.54 -1.77 0.68
N LYS A 53 28.36 -0.56 0.13
CA LYS A 53 27.33 -0.28 -0.88
C LYS A 53 27.59 -1.05 -2.17
N LEU A 54 28.84 -1.03 -2.66
CA LEU A 54 29.23 -1.82 -3.84
C LEU A 54 28.99 -3.32 -3.65
N LEU A 55 29.34 -3.85 -2.46
CA LEU A 55 29.08 -5.25 -2.13
C LEU A 55 27.59 -5.56 -2.05
N ALA A 56 26.80 -4.68 -1.43
CA ALA A 56 25.36 -4.80 -1.30
C ALA A 56 24.66 -4.87 -2.67
N ASP A 57 25.02 -3.98 -3.59
CA ASP A 57 24.45 -3.91 -4.93
C ASP A 57 24.70 -5.21 -5.72
N VAL A 58 25.95 -5.70 -5.73
CA VAL A 58 26.30 -6.95 -6.43
C VAL A 58 25.69 -8.18 -5.75
N LEU A 59 25.58 -8.19 -4.43
CA LEU A 59 25.01 -9.29 -3.66
C LEU A 59 23.48 -9.24 -3.58
N GLU A 60 22.83 -8.21 -4.14
CA GLU A 60 21.37 -7.98 -4.07
C GLU A 60 20.82 -8.08 -2.64
N VAL A 61 21.55 -7.50 -1.69
CA VAL A 61 21.13 -7.39 -0.29
C VAL A 61 21.41 -5.97 0.20
N SER A 62 20.83 -5.56 1.31
CA SER A 62 21.09 -4.22 1.86
C SER A 62 22.46 -4.11 2.53
N ALA A 63 23.06 -2.92 2.47
CA ALA A 63 24.27 -2.59 3.21
C ALA A 63 24.07 -2.73 4.74
N SER A 64 22.89 -2.38 5.25
CA SER A 64 22.53 -2.56 6.67
C SER A 64 22.54 -4.03 7.10
N TYR A 65 22.08 -4.93 6.24
CA TYR A 65 22.13 -6.36 6.52
C TYR A 65 23.57 -6.87 6.52
N LEU A 66 24.38 -6.51 5.53
CA LEU A 66 25.79 -6.91 5.50
C LEU A 66 26.57 -6.40 6.71
N MET A 67 26.25 -5.20 7.20
CA MET A 67 26.86 -4.57 8.39
C MET A 67 26.32 -5.07 9.73
N CYS A 68 25.47 -6.11 9.73
CA CYS A 68 24.84 -6.63 10.95
C CYS A 68 23.97 -5.62 11.73
N LEU A 69 23.42 -4.62 11.04
CA LEU A 69 22.48 -3.64 11.62
C LEU A 69 21.03 -4.14 11.60
N THR A 70 20.74 -5.15 10.78
CA THR A 70 19.43 -5.82 10.67
C THR A 70 19.64 -7.28 10.23
N ASP A 71 18.71 -8.16 10.57
CA ASP A 71 18.69 -9.54 10.07
C ASP A 71 17.87 -9.69 8.77
N ASN A 72 17.20 -8.62 8.32
CA ASN A 72 16.45 -8.61 7.08
C ASN A 72 17.37 -8.32 5.88
N ARG A 73 17.52 -9.30 4.97
CA ARG A 73 18.35 -9.21 3.75
C ARG A 73 18.06 -7.96 2.91
N GLU A 74 16.80 -7.54 2.80
CA GLU A 74 16.40 -6.39 1.97
C GLU A 74 16.64 -5.03 2.65
N GLY A 75 17.05 -5.01 3.92
CA GLY A 75 17.28 -3.75 4.64
C GLY A 75 16.02 -2.96 4.91
N LYS A 76 14.86 -3.59 4.71
CA LYS A 76 13.62 -3.12 5.32
C LYS A 76 13.91 -3.06 6.81
N MET A 77 14.07 -1.84 7.33
CA MET A 77 13.60 -1.51 8.66
C MET A 77 12.28 -2.25 8.78
N THR A 78 12.21 -3.28 9.62
CA THR A 78 10.93 -3.92 9.94
C THR A 78 10.01 -2.74 10.19
N LYS A 79 8.95 -2.56 9.35
CA LYS A 79 7.96 -1.48 9.54
C LYS A 79 7.81 -1.36 11.05
N SER A 80 8.25 -0.24 11.64
CA SER A 80 8.34 -0.15 13.10
C SER A 80 7.03 -0.70 13.62
N LEU A 81 7.07 -1.83 14.37
CA LEU A 81 5.85 -2.53 14.77
C LEU A 81 4.94 -1.48 15.44
N GLY A 82 3.81 -1.15 14.79
CA GLY A 82 2.90 -0.10 15.22
C GLY A 82 2.88 1.21 14.42
N MET A 83 3.69 1.39 13.37
CA MET A 83 3.47 2.50 12.42
C MET A 83 2.34 2.14 11.45
N GLY A 84 1.26 2.91 11.52
CA GLY A 84 0.16 2.87 10.58
C GLY A 84 0.54 3.31 9.17
N ALA A 85 -0.47 3.46 8.30
CA ALA A 85 -0.29 4.02 6.97
C ALA A 85 -0.89 5.43 6.88
N LEU A 86 -0.40 6.23 5.94
CA LEU A 86 -1.03 7.46 5.51
C LEU A 86 -1.81 7.17 4.23
N ILE A 87 -3.10 7.48 4.25
CA ILE A 87 -4.02 7.22 3.14
C ILE A 87 -4.41 8.56 2.51
N PRO A 88 -4.28 8.74 1.19
CA PRO A 88 -4.63 10.00 0.53
C PRO A 88 -6.14 10.22 0.59
N VAL A 89 -6.54 11.45 0.88
CA VAL A 89 -7.94 11.88 0.79
C VAL A 89 -8.21 12.33 -0.64
N LEU A 90 -9.16 11.68 -1.30
CA LEU A 90 -9.63 12.05 -2.63
C LEU A 90 -10.96 12.79 -2.54
N ASP A 91 -11.22 13.66 -3.51
CA ASP A 91 -12.57 14.19 -3.74
C ASP A 91 -13.43 13.22 -4.57
N TYR A 92 -14.71 13.55 -4.74
CA TYR A 92 -15.68 12.69 -5.41
C TYR A 92 -15.40 12.51 -6.92
N LYS A 93 -14.73 13.47 -7.56
CA LYS A 93 -14.32 13.38 -8.97
C LYS A 93 -13.08 12.53 -9.13
N GLN A 94 -12.08 12.71 -8.26
CA GLN A 94 -10.87 11.91 -8.21
C GLN A 94 -11.18 10.44 -7.91
N ALA A 95 -12.17 10.18 -7.05
CA ALA A 95 -12.63 8.84 -6.72
C ALA A 95 -13.30 8.10 -7.89
N THR A 96 -13.61 8.75 -9.02
CA THR A 96 -14.10 8.03 -10.22
C THR A 96 -13.03 7.15 -10.86
N ALA A 97 -11.75 7.50 -10.68
CA ALA A 97 -10.59 6.75 -11.17
C ALA A 97 -9.45 6.80 -10.13
N PRO A 98 -9.62 6.13 -8.98
CA PRO A 98 -8.73 6.29 -7.83
C PRO A 98 -7.31 5.81 -8.12
N ASP A 99 -7.14 4.70 -8.85
CA ASP A 99 -5.81 4.15 -9.17
C ASP A 99 -4.93 5.15 -9.91
N ASN A 100 -5.48 5.81 -10.93
CA ASN A 100 -4.78 6.82 -11.72
C ASN A 100 -4.41 8.05 -10.87
N CYS A 101 -5.32 8.48 -9.99
CA CYS A 101 -5.08 9.60 -9.11
C CYS A 101 -3.98 9.28 -8.09
N ILE A 102 -4.09 8.12 -7.42
CA ILE A 102 -3.12 7.67 -6.43
C ILE A 102 -1.74 7.47 -7.06
N GLN A 103 -1.66 6.96 -8.29
CA GLN A 103 -0.40 6.83 -9.01
C GLN A 103 0.24 8.19 -9.27
N LYS A 104 -0.52 9.18 -9.76
CA LYS A 104 -0.02 10.54 -9.97
C LYS A 104 0.49 11.17 -8.68
N ILE A 105 -0.22 10.99 -7.56
CA ILE A 105 0.17 11.47 -6.25
C ILE A 105 1.50 10.84 -5.77
N LYS A 106 1.74 9.58 -6.12
CA LYS A 106 3.00 8.88 -5.81
C LYS A 106 4.18 9.37 -6.66
N GLU A 107 3.92 9.80 -7.89
CA GLU A 107 4.92 10.26 -8.85
C GLU A 107 5.27 11.75 -8.69
N ASP A 108 4.31 12.58 -8.28
CA ASP A 108 4.46 14.02 -8.12
C ASP A 108 4.44 14.44 -6.64
N VAL A 109 5.62 14.81 -6.12
CA VAL A 109 5.82 15.18 -4.72
C VAL A 109 5.28 16.59 -4.39
N ASP A 110 5.07 17.45 -5.39
CA ASP A 110 4.61 18.83 -5.19
C ASP A 110 3.08 18.97 -5.20
N THR A 111 2.34 17.91 -5.53
CA THR A 111 0.87 17.95 -5.46
C THR A 111 0.44 18.05 -3.98
N LYS A 112 -0.28 19.13 -3.66
CA LYS A 112 -0.85 19.35 -2.32
C LYS A 112 -2.00 18.37 -2.08
N VAL A 113 -1.69 17.25 -1.42
CA VAL A 113 -2.66 16.19 -1.07
C VAL A 113 -2.83 16.11 0.45
N GLU A 114 -4.07 16.01 0.91
CA GLU A 114 -4.39 15.73 2.31
C GLU A 114 -4.26 14.21 2.56
N PHE A 115 -3.69 13.83 3.70
CA PHE A 115 -3.57 12.43 4.10
C PHE A 115 -4.19 12.21 5.48
N VAL A 116 -4.82 11.05 5.67
CA VAL A 116 -5.31 10.61 6.98
C VAL A 116 -4.51 9.41 7.48
N PRO A 117 -4.13 9.39 8.77
CA PRO A 117 -3.47 8.24 9.36
C PRO A 117 -4.48 7.12 9.64
N VAL A 118 -4.11 5.89 9.30
CA VAL A 118 -4.83 4.67 9.71
C VAL A 118 -3.97 3.83 10.63
N SER A 119 -4.59 3.02 11.49
CA SER A 119 -3.86 2.14 12.41
C SER A 119 -3.04 1.08 11.64
N SER A 120 -2.01 0.52 12.30
CA SER A 120 -1.22 -0.57 11.71
C SER A 120 -2.09 -1.78 11.36
N VAL A 121 -3.05 -2.12 12.23
CA VAL A 121 -4.00 -3.23 12.02
C VAL A 121 -4.79 -3.03 10.73
N LEU A 122 -5.34 -1.84 10.50
CA LEU A 122 -6.06 -1.55 9.26
C LEU A 122 -5.12 -1.53 8.06
N SER A 123 -3.91 -0.98 8.22
CA SER A 123 -2.92 -0.90 7.14
C SER A 123 -2.46 -2.26 6.61
N ASP A 124 -2.49 -3.30 7.45
CA ASP A 124 -2.13 -4.66 7.06
C ASP A 124 -3.28 -5.40 6.35
N SER A 125 -4.52 -4.89 6.45
CA SER A 125 -5.72 -5.50 5.84
C SER A 125 -6.24 -4.79 4.59
N ILE A 126 -5.73 -3.60 4.25
CA ILE A 126 -6.16 -2.81 3.08
C ILE A 126 -5.14 -2.88 1.95
N SER A 127 -5.60 -2.68 0.71
CA SER A 127 -4.72 -2.65 -0.46
C SER A 127 -3.85 -1.38 -0.54
N LYS A 128 -2.89 -1.40 -1.48
CA LYS A 128 -2.00 -0.26 -1.77
C LYS A 128 -2.69 0.91 -2.47
N ASN A 129 -3.92 0.70 -2.94
CA ASN A 129 -4.74 1.69 -3.63
C ASN A 129 -5.93 2.12 -2.77
N ALA A 130 -5.93 1.78 -1.48
CA ALA A 130 -6.89 2.32 -0.54
C ALA A 130 -6.77 3.86 -0.47
N PHE A 131 -7.92 4.51 -0.37
CA PHE A 131 -8.05 5.96 -0.29
C PHE A 131 -9.09 6.36 0.75
N ALA A 132 -9.11 7.64 1.10
CA ALA A 132 -10.08 8.21 2.02
C ALA A 132 -11.04 9.13 1.25
N LEU A 133 -12.32 9.12 1.60
CA LEU A 133 -13.36 9.96 1.02
C LEU A 133 -14.13 10.66 2.15
N ARG A 134 -14.20 11.99 2.11
CA ARG A 134 -14.93 12.78 3.12
C ARG A 134 -16.40 12.87 2.73
N ILE A 135 -17.31 12.43 3.59
CA ILE A 135 -18.76 12.46 3.34
C ILE A 135 -19.25 13.90 3.16
N GLN A 136 -19.98 14.17 2.06
CA GLN A 136 -20.46 15.51 1.68
C GLN A 136 -21.97 15.71 1.74
N ASP A 137 -22.75 14.63 1.91
CA ASP A 137 -24.22 14.68 1.90
C ASP A 137 -24.85 13.86 3.04
N GLU A 138 -26.18 13.89 3.13
CA GLU A 138 -26.98 13.26 4.19
C GLU A 138 -27.64 11.94 3.76
N SER A 139 -27.35 11.42 2.56
CA SER A 139 -28.01 10.24 2.00
C SER A 139 -27.79 8.95 2.80
N MET A 140 -26.81 8.97 3.68
CA MET A 140 -26.37 7.82 4.48
C MET A 140 -26.50 8.03 5.99
N ILE A 141 -27.23 9.07 6.43
CA ILE A 141 -27.67 9.22 7.82
C ILE A 141 -28.61 8.06 8.19
N PRO A 142 -28.54 7.50 9.42
CA PRO A 142 -27.76 7.97 10.57
C PRO A 142 -26.33 7.43 10.66
N GLU A 143 -25.94 6.48 9.81
CA GLU A 143 -24.66 5.78 9.92
C GLU A 143 -23.48 6.71 9.58
N PHE A 144 -23.60 7.45 8.49
CA PHE A 144 -22.62 8.42 8.02
C PHE A 144 -23.17 9.83 8.10
N ARG A 145 -22.34 10.76 8.58
CA ARG A 145 -22.64 12.18 8.71
C ARG A 145 -21.65 12.97 7.87
N ILE A 146 -22.07 14.16 7.45
CA ILE A 146 -21.20 15.10 6.75
C ILE A 146 -19.92 15.31 7.58
N ASN A 147 -18.78 15.33 6.88
CA ASN A 147 -17.40 15.41 7.41
C ASN A 147 -16.82 14.12 8.00
N ASP A 148 -17.57 13.02 8.10
CA ASP A 148 -16.93 11.73 8.35
C ASP A 148 -15.95 11.40 7.22
N VAL A 149 -14.92 10.64 7.53
CA VAL A 149 -13.95 10.16 6.54
C VAL A 149 -14.08 8.66 6.42
N LEU A 150 -14.54 8.21 5.26
CA LEU A 150 -14.64 6.79 4.90
C LEU A 150 -13.31 6.33 4.30
N ILE A 151 -12.71 5.28 4.86
CA ILE A 151 -11.58 4.58 4.25
C ILE A 151 -12.15 3.54 3.29
N VAL A 152 -11.73 3.61 2.03
CA VAL A 152 -12.24 2.83 0.92
C VAL A 152 -11.12 1.97 0.36
N ASP A 153 -11.39 0.68 0.16
CA ASP A 153 -10.47 -0.26 -0.47
C ASP A 153 -11.04 -0.75 -1.82
N PRO A 154 -10.42 -0.36 -2.96
CA PRO A 154 -10.84 -0.79 -4.30
C PRO A 154 -10.74 -2.30 -4.54
N ASP A 155 -9.77 -2.96 -3.91
CA ASP A 155 -9.48 -4.37 -4.18
C ASP A 155 -10.39 -5.31 -3.37
N THR A 156 -11.17 -4.76 -2.43
CA THR A 156 -12.13 -5.52 -1.62
C THR A 156 -13.43 -5.73 -2.41
N SER A 157 -13.83 -6.99 -2.59
CA SER A 157 -15.10 -7.34 -3.24
C SER A 157 -16.30 -7.09 -2.32
N PRO A 158 -17.39 -6.47 -2.81
CA PRO A 158 -18.55 -6.13 -1.99
C PRO A 158 -19.35 -7.36 -1.58
N LYS A 159 -19.77 -7.39 -0.31
CA LYS A 159 -20.70 -8.36 0.27
C LYS A 159 -22.03 -7.69 0.59
N PRO A 160 -23.14 -8.46 0.64
CA PRO A 160 -24.43 -7.93 1.03
C PRO A 160 -24.35 -7.21 2.38
N GLY A 161 -24.77 -5.94 2.41
CA GLY A 161 -24.75 -5.10 3.60
C GLY A 161 -23.54 -4.16 3.70
N ASP A 162 -22.49 -4.37 2.91
CA ASP A 162 -21.32 -3.49 2.90
C ASP A 162 -21.69 -2.09 2.40
N PHE A 163 -20.93 -1.09 2.83
CA PHE A 163 -20.99 0.24 2.25
C PHE A 163 -20.00 0.35 1.11
N VAL A 164 -20.45 0.86 -0.03
CA VAL A 164 -19.66 0.92 -1.26
C VAL A 164 -19.61 2.33 -1.79
N VAL A 165 -18.48 2.68 -2.39
CA VAL A 165 -18.37 3.81 -3.31
C VAL A 165 -18.68 3.30 -4.70
N ALA A 166 -19.63 3.94 -5.38
CA ALA A 166 -20.08 3.54 -6.70
C ALA A 166 -20.08 4.73 -7.66
N LEU A 167 -19.70 4.48 -8.90
CA LEU A 167 -19.83 5.41 -10.02
C LEU A 167 -21.02 4.98 -10.87
N ILE A 168 -22.03 5.83 -11.00
CA ILE A 168 -23.16 5.59 -11.90
C ILE A 168 -22.73 5.98 -13.33
N GLU A 169 -23.10 5.18 -14.32
CA GLU A 169 -22.82 5.49 -15.71
C GLU A 169 -23.47 6.83 -16.12
N GLY A 170 -22.69 7.73 -16.71
CA GLY A 170 -23.14 9.07 -17.11
C GLY A 170 -22.88 10.15 -16.07
N GLU A 171 -22.63 9.79 -14.80
CA GLU A 171 -22.27 10.73 -13.74
C GLU A 171 -20.75 11.01 -13.73
N GLN A 172 -20.38 12.19 -13.21
CA GLN A 172 -18.98 12.63 -13.11
C GLN A 172 -18.41 12.52 -11.69
N GLU A 173 -19.22 12.07 -10.75
CA GLU A 173 -18.88 11.95 -9.33
C GLU A 173 -19.38 10.62 -8.79
N VAL A 174 -18.67 10.09 -7.79
CA VAL A 174 -19.08 8.87 -7.10
C VAL A 174 -20.19 9.14 -6.08
N ILE A 175 -20.89 8.09 -5.67
CA ILE A 175 -21.84 8.12 -4.55
C ILE A 175 -21.51 7.03 -3.54
N ILE A 176 -22.01 7.17 -2.31
CA ILE A 176 -21.83 6.20 -1.23
C ILE A 176 -23.18 5.56 -0.90
N ARG A 177 -23.28 4.24 -0.97
CA ARG A 177 -24.54 3.51 -0.75
C ARG A 177 -24.30 2.20 -0.03
N LYS A 178 -25.33 1.66 0.60
CA LYS A 178 -25.31 0.29 1.11
C LYS A 178 -25.56 -0.69 -0.05
N TYR A 179 -24.69 -1.66 -0.23
CA TYR A 179 -24.80 -2.67 -1.26
C TYR A 179 -25.80 -3.77 -0.85
N LYS A 180 -26.80 -4.01 -1.68
CA LYS A 180 -27.74 -5.13 -1.54
C LYS A 180 -27.70 -6.00 -2.78
N GLN A 181 -27.32 -7.25 -2.61
CA GLN A 181 -27.35 -8.22 -3.69
C GLN A 181 -28.80 -8.60 -4.02
N LEU A 182 -29.17 -8.54 -5.30
CA LEU A 182 -30.50 -8.96 -5.78
C LEU A 182 -30.48 -10.34 -6.46
N SER A 183 -29.32 -10.74 -6.99
CA SER A 183 -29.15 -12.03 -7.67
C SER A 183 -27.94 -12.78 -7.12
N ALA A 184 -28.10 -14.09 -6.91
CA ALA A 184 -27.02 -15.00 -6.56
C ALA A 184 -26.25 -15.53 -7.78
N SER A 185 -26.75 -15.31 -9.01
CA SER A 185 -26.09 -15.72 -10.25
C SER A 185 -24.85 -14.86 -10.50
N LYS A 186 -23.78 -15.50 -10.98
CA LYS A 186 -22.54 -14.82 -11.38
C LYS A 186 -22.63 -14.23 -12.79
N GLU A 187 -23.52 -14.74 -13.63
CA GLU A 187 -23.68 -14.29 -15.02
C GLU A 187 -24.46 -12.97 -15.11
N ALA A 188 -25.46 -12.77 -14.25
CA ALA A 188 -26.28 -11.56 -14.20
C ALA A 188 -26.17 -10.91 -12.82
N ARG A 189 -25.08 -10.17 -12.59
CA ARG A 189 -24.80 -9.50 -11.31
C ARG A 189 -25.76 -8.32 -11.14
N GLN A 190 -26.89 -8.57 -10.50
CA GLN A 190 -27.89 -7.58 -10.15
C GLN A 190 -27.75 -7.19 -8.68
N PHE A 191 -27.76 -5.90 -8.42
CA PHE A 191 -27.68 -5.35 -7.07
C PHE A 191 -28.46 -4.04 -6.97
N GLU A 192 -28.70 -3.62 -5.75
CA GLU A 192 -29.36 -2.37 -5.40
C GLU A 192 -28.42 -1.56 -4.51
N LEU A 193 -28.26 -0.28 -4.83
CA LEU A 193 -27.53 0.70 -4.05
C LEU A 193 -28.54 1.45 -3.20
N ILE A 194 -28.49 1.19 -1.89
CA ILE A 194 -29.48 1.68 -0.93
C ILE A 194 -28.97 2.94 -0.22
N ALA A 195 -29.78 3.99 -0.23
CA ALA A 195 -29.61 5.12 0.68
C ALA A 195 -30.19 4.73 2.06
N LEU A 196 -29.51 5.11 3.14
CA LEU A 196 -30.06 4.88 4.48
C LEU A 196 -31.07 5.96 4.89
N ASN A 197 -30.93 7.14 4.28
CA ASN A 197 -31.88 8.22 4.43
C ASN A 197 -33.03 8.04 3.43
N GLU A 198 -34.26 7.95 3.94
CA GLU A 198 -35.48 7.66 3.15
C GLU A 198 -35.82 8.78 2.14
N ASP A 199 -35.29 9.98 2.35
CA ASP A 199 -35.47 11.10 1.41
C ASP A 199 -34.69 10.92 0.09
N TRP A 200 -33.79 9.92 0.02
CA TRP A 200 -33.01 9.59 -1.18
C TRP A 200 -33.47 8.27 -1.81
N ALA A 201 -33.59 8.25 -3.13
CA ALA A 201 -33.98 7.06 -3.87
C ALA A 201 -32.90 5.96 -3.86
N ASN A 202 -33.36 4.71 -3.79
CA ASN A 202 -32.52 3.54 -4.06
C ASN A 202 -32.31 3.37 -5.57
N ILE A 203 -31.18 2.80 -5.95
CA ILE A 203 -30.80 2.63 -7.36
C ILE A 203 -30.61 1.15 -7.64
N ARG A 204 -31.38 0.60 -8.58
CA ARG A 204 -31.19 -0.77 -9.05
C ARG A 204 -30.22 -0.80 -10.22
N VAL A 205 -29.32 -1.78 -10.19
CA VAL A 205 -28.27 -1.98 -11.18
C VAL A 205 -28.36 -3.38 -11.77
N GLY A 206 -28.40 -3.47 -13.10
CA GLY A 206 -28.60 -4.72 -13.83
C GLY A 206 -28.82 -4.52 -15.34
N PHE A 207 -29.01 -5.61 -16.09
CA PHE A 207 -29.02 -5.58 -17.57
C PHE A 207 -30.05 -4.62 -18.21
N ASN A 208 -31.24 -4.49 -17.63
CA ASN A 208 -32.31 -3.60 -18.11
C ASN A 208 -32.51 -2.37 -17.20
N GLU A 209 -31.54 -2.09 -16.33
CA GLU A 209 -31.59 -1.01 -15.34
C GLU A 209 -30.39 -0.07 -15.57
N LEU A 210 -30.21 0.92 -14.69
CA LEU A 210 -29.00 1.75 -14.67
C LEU A 210 -27.74 0.87 -14.54
N GLN A 211 -26.65 1.27 -15.17
CA GLN A 211 -25.34 0.66 -14.93
C GLN A 211 -24.58 1.47 -13.88
N ALA A 212 -23.85 0.76 -13.02
CA ALA A 212 -22.93 1.38 -12.08
C ALA A 212 -21.74 0.47 -11.84
N GLN A 213 -20.58 1.08 -11.62
CA GLN A 213 -19.36 0.40 -11.23
C GLN A 213 -19.11 0.59 -9.73
N ILE A 214 -18.82 -0.49 -9.01
CA ILE A 214 -18.30 -0.39 -7.66
C ILE A 214 -16.82 0.02 -7.75
N VAL A 215 -16.50 1.19 -7.20
CA VAL A 215 -15.15 1.74 -7.14
C VAL A 215 -14.36 1.11 -5.99
N GLY A 216 -15.02 0.84 -4.87
CA GLY A 216 -14.40 0.18 -3.72
C GLY A 216 -15.36 0.02 -2.55
N CYS A 217 -14.93 -0.76 -1.56
CA CYS A 217 -15.70 -1.01 -0.34
C CYS A 217 -15.21 -0.15 0.82
N GLY A 218 -16.14 0.42 1.58
CA GLY A 218 -15.84 1.09 2.84
C GLY A 218 -15.41 0.09 3.90
N VAL A 219 -14.18 0.24 4.41
CA VAL A 219 -13.57 -0.69 5.38
C VAL A 219 -13.41 -0.09 6.78
N SER A 220 -13.44 1.23 6.90
CA SER A 220 -13.36 1.92 8.19
C SER A 220 -13.92 3.34 8.09
N ILE A 221 -14.35 3.89 9.22
CA ILE A 221 -14.83 5.27 9.34
C ILE A 221 -14.03 6.00 10.40
N ILE A 222 -13.62 7.23 10.09
CA ILE A 222 -13.00 8.16 11.03
C ILE A 222 -13.97 9.32 11.24
N ARG A 223 -14.36 9.56 12.49
CA ARG A 223 -15.30 10.63 12.86
C ARG A 223 -14.68 11.55 13.90
N GLY A 224 -14.58 12.83 13.55
CA GLY A 224 -14.32 13.90 14.52
C GLY A 224 -15.57 14.21 15.34
N LEU A 225 -15.44 14.33 16.66
CA LEU A 225 -16.57 14.66 17.54
C LEU A 225 -16.74 16.18 17.76
N ARG A 226 -15.73 16.97 17.40
CA ARG A 226 -15.72 18.43 17.48
C ARG A 226 -14.93 18.96 16.29
N ASN A 227 -15.48 19.96 15.61
CA ASN A 227 -14.75 20.81 14.67
C ASN A 227 -14.19 22.01 15.43
#